data_AF-A0A540X025-F1
#
_entry.id   AF-A0A540X025-F1
#
_cell.length_a   1.000
_cell.length_b   1.000
_cell.length_c   1.000
_cell.angle_alpha   90.00
_cell.angle_beta   90.00
_cell.angle_gamma   90.00
#
_symmetry.space_group_name_H-M   'P 1'
#
loop_
_entity.id
_entity.type
_entity.pdbx_description
1 polymer ?
#
loop_
_entity_poly.entity_id
_entity_poly.type
_entity_poly.pdbx_seq_one_letter_code
_entity_poly.pdbx_strand_id
1 'polypeptide(L)'
;MHHGTSTVITRVLQGKREALDDLLSSAANARRELFAGVPGLHFARWALIDLGPRTSGMGPADPRLIFGADAVLDTRATKPDVLDRELLHALVRWLTTLHERGADAAHLFDAIYRNCAGYPEAGLAEPEAVEDYLVGHRAPAVTRHVDFAYRFQSPEDLRASVDALRAVNAHLDTRAPLLAETPWRGRPRDMPDLHHELRDVARAAATNLDDPGWRERLATARESAAVSTLGYAFYRYAWALPGIYLLKLRMWLSARNRPESATSSQAHASESAPPIPPMSDAMVQNPMVHVARIVDDPGALALARLALRSVNLRLRRYVVGLNHVQTIHCARWLVYSDEDGRGPHHLIFFSNYDDTWESYIDAFVDHADVRGFLELIWSRTEGFPAKSRGIDPTMPKPRLPVEPFKAWLRAHEVPTRVWYSAALDGTPRQRHSVLLLHNALRLRELLTRERMDQPVRDRGARRALAAFLSRGACDPGRPLLRPMALAIHSMSALLASLRHGRREPRRKHHENFRAEPSHVAPMEHAPA
;
A
#
# COMPACT_ATOMS: atom_id res chain seq x y z
N MET A 1 -14.63 -8.78 -4.12
CA MET A 1 -14.10 -7.47 -3.68
C MET A 1 -14.84 -6.42 -4.48
N HIS A 2 -15.63 -5.57 -3.83
CA HIS A 2 -16.47 -4.54 -4.49
C HIS A 2 -15.76 -3.19 -4.61
N HIS A 3 -14.44 -3.24 -4.77
CA HIS A 3 -13.61 -2.04 -4.91
C HIS A 3 -13.39 -1.77 -6.40
N GLY A 4 -13.89 -0.65 -6.90
CA GLY A 4 -13.56 -0.12 -8.22
C GLY A 4 -12.27 0.70 -8.14
N THR A 5 -11.34 0.47 -9.06
CA THR A 5 -10.04 1.17 -9.09
C THR A 5 -9.77 1.56 -10.53
N SER A 6 -10.34 2.68 -10.97
CA SER A 6 -10.26 3.10 -12.36
C SER A 6 -9.05 4.00 -12.60
N THR A 7 -8.40 3.78 -13.74
CA THR A 7 -7.35 4.67 -14.28
C THR A 7 -7.74 5.00 -15.70
N VAL A 8 -7.85 6.28 -16.03
CA VAL A 8 -8.11 6.77 -17.39
C VAL A 8 -6.87 7.53 -17.86
N ILE A 9 -6.37 7.20 -19.04
CA ILE A 9 -5.18 7.83 -19.64
C ILE A 9 -5.57 8.39 -20.99
N THR A 10 -5.49 9.70 -21.14
CA THR A 10 -5.87 10.41 -22.37
C THR A 10 -4.70 11.20 -22.94
N ARG A 11 -4.62 11.27 -24.27
CA ARG A 11 -3.62 12.08 -24.99
C ARG A 11 -4.00 13.54 -24.90
N VAL A 12 -3.06 14.39 -24.45
CA VAL A 12 -3.26 15.84 -24.42
C VAL A 12 -2.97 16.40 -25.81
N LEU A 13 -3.80 17.33 -26.28
CA LEU A 13 -3.60 18.00 -27.56
C LEU A 13 -2.30 18.83 -27.56
N GLN A 14 -1.65 18.90 -28.72
CA GLN A 14 -0.40 19.65 -28.87
C GLN A 14 -0.58 21.12 -28.48
N GLY A 15 0.34 21.66 -27.67
CA GLY A 15 0.30 23.05 -27.21
C GLY A 15 -0.73 23.36 -26.11
N LYS A 16 -1.50 22.37 -25.62
CA LYS A 16 -2.51 22.58 -24.57
C LYS A 16 -2.03 22.33 -23.14
N ARG A 17 -0.75 21.99 -22.95
CA ARG A 17 -0.18 21.63 -21.63
C ARG A 17 -0.30 22.77 -20.60
N GLU A 18 0.02 24.00 -20.99
CA GLU A 18 -0.03 25.15 -20.07
C GLU A 18 -1.47 25.48 -19.65
N ALA A 19 -2.40 25.53 -20.60
CA ALA A 19 -3.82 25.73 -20.32
C ALA A 19 -4.37 24.63 -19.38
N LEU A 20 -3.89 23.40 -19.53
CA LEU A 20 -4.28 22.28 -18.67
C LEU A 20 -3.73 22.43 -17.24
N ASP A 21 -2.53 22.98 -17.07
CA ASP A 21 -1.97 23.27 -15.75
C ASP A 21 -2.82 24.29 -14.96
N ASP A 22 -3.30 25.34 -15.64
CA ASP A 22 -4.19 26.35 -15.04
C ASP A 22 -5.56 25.77 -14.66
N LEU A 23 -6.13 24.95 -15.55
CA LEU A 23 -7.40 24.26 -15.31
C LEU A 23 -7.29 23.26 -14.16
N LEU A 24 -6.19 22.50 -14.08
CA LEU A 24 -5.94 21.57 -12.99
C LEU A 24 -5.75 22.30 -11.66
N SER A 25 -5.13 23.48 -11.67
CA SER A 25 -5.00 24.33 -10.48
C SER A 25 -6.37 24.82 -9.99
N SER A 26 -7.24 25.21 -10.92
CA SER A 26 -8.64 25.56 -10.61
C SER A 26 -9.40 24.34 -10.07
N ALA A 27 -9.17 23.16 -10.64
CA ALA A 27 -9.83 21.93 -10.20
C ALA A 27 -9.31 21.44 -8.85
N ALA A 28 -8.06 21.73 -8.49
CA ALA A 28 -7.54 21.51 -7.15
C ALA A 28 -8.34 22.29 -6.11
N ASN A 29 -8.76 23.53 -6.42
CA ASN A 29 -9.61 24.34 -5.54
C ASN A 29 -11.06 23.82 -5.49
N ALA A 30 -11.62 23.41 -6.63
CA ALA A 30 -12.99 22.89 -6.76
C ALA A 30 -13.14 21.37 -6.47
N ARG A 31 -12.06 20.68 -6.06
CA ARG A 31 -12.02 19.21 -5.93
C ARG A 31 -13.13 18.61 -5.07
N ARG A 32 -13.57 19.32 -4.02
CA ARG A 32 -14.64 18.84 -3.14
C ARG A 32 -15.96 18.81 -3.89
N GLU A 33 -16.27 19.85 -4.65
CA GLU A 33 -17.49 19.91 -5.44
C GLU A 33 -17.50 18.84 -6.55
N LEU A 34 -16.35 18.67 -7.23
CA LEU A 34 -16.16 17.66 -8.27
C LEU A 34 -16.41 16.22 -7.79
N PHE A 35 -16.03 15.88 -6.56
CA PHE A 35 -15.91 14.48 -6.15
C PHE A 35 -16.73 14.07 -4.92
N ALA A 36 -17.14 15.00 -4.04
CA ALA A 36 -17.75 14.62 -2.76
C ALA A 36 -19.13 13.97 -2.89
N GLY A 37 -19.85 14.20 -4.00
CA GLY A 37 -21.15 13.57 -4.24
C GLY A 37 -21.08 12.23 -4.99
N VAL A 38 -19.89 11.79 -5.42
CA VAL A 38 -19.75 10.50 -6.12
C VAL A 38 -19.90 9.36 -5.09
N PRO A 39 -20.91 8.47 -5.22
CA PRO A 39 -21.18 7.42 -4.24
C PRO A 39 -19.98 6.50 -4.01
N GLY A 40 -19.57 6.35 -2.75
CA GLY A 40 -18.50 5.43 -2.34
C GLY A 40 -17.10 5.81 -2.83
N LEU A 41 -16.90 7.00 -3.41
CA LEU A 41 -15.59 7.48 -3.84
C LEU A 41 -14.74 7.88 -2.63
N HIS A 42 -13.56 7.27 -2.50
CA HIS A 42 -12.64 7.58 -1.41
C HIS A 42 -11.49 8.46 -1.87
N PHE A 43 -10.93 8.18 -3.03
CA PHE A 43 -9.80 8.93 -3.57
C PHE A 43 -10.01 9.23 -5.05
N ALA A 44 -9.61 10.43 -5.46
CA ALA A 44 -9.52 10.80 -6.86
C ALA A 44 -8.29 11.68 -7.07
N ARG A 45 -7.65 11.56 -8.23
CA ARG A 45 -6.46 12.34 -8.56
C ARG A 45 -6.35 12.62 -10.05
N TRP A 46 -5.77 13.76 -10.39
CA TRP A 46 -5.22 14.04 -11.72
C TRP A 46 -3.73 14.30 -11.63
N ALA A 47 -3.00 13.77 -12.61
CA ALA A 47 -1.61 14.12 -12.86
C ALA A 47 -1.37 14.27 -14.36
N LEU A 48 -0.29 14.97 -14.71
CA LEU A 48 0.19 15.07 -16.09
C LEU A 48 1.49 14.30 -16.21
N ILE A 49 1.46 13.23 -16.98
CA ILE A 49 2.61 12.38 -17.23
C ILE A 49 3.15 12.65 -18.64
N ASP A 50 4.44 12.42 -18.84
CA ASP A 50 5.08 12.46 -20.16
C ASP A 50 5.59 11.07 -20.49
N LEU A 51 5.09 10.50 -21.59
CA LEU A 51 5.49 9.17 -22.07
C LEU A 51 6.56 9.23 -23.17
N GLY A 52 7.08 10.43 -23.45
CA GLY A 52 8.16 10.64 -24.42
C GLY A 52 9.49 10.03 -23.95
N PRO A 53 10.47 9.89 -24.86
CA PRO A 53 11.79 9.37 -24.53
C PRO A 53 12.51 10.28 -23.52
N ARG A 54 12.86 9.76 -22.33
CA ARG A 54 13.56 10.55 -21.30
C ARG A 54 15.07 10.66 -21.52
N THR A 55 15.67 9.77 -22.29
CA THR A 55 17.13 9.56 -22.36
C THR A 55 17.88 10.52 -23.28
N SER A 56 17.20 11.41 -24.00
CA SER A 56 17.88 12.27 -24.98
C SER A 56 17.50 13.75 -24.96
N GLY A 57 16.48 14.18 -24.19
CA GLY A 57 16.01 15.59 -24.20
C GLY A 57 15.58 16.14 -25.58
N MET A 58 15.67 15.32 -26.64
CA MET A 58 15.41 15.64 -28.05
C MET A 58 14.22 14.84 -28.62
N GLY A 59 13.58 13.99 -27.82
CA GLY A 59 12.35 13.30 -28.22
C GLY A 59 11.14 14.23 -28.16
N PRO A 60 10.12 14.03 -29.01
CA PRO A 60 8.87 14.77 -28.89
C PRO A 60 8.24 14.47 -27.52
N ALA A 61 7.85 15.52 -26.80
CA ALA A 61 7.07 15.39 -25.57
C ALA A 61 5.75 14.71 -25.90
N ASP A 62 5.34 13.77 -25.05
CA ASP A 62 4.12 13.01 -25.24
C ASP A 62 3.22 13.14 -24.00
N PRO A 63 2.62 14.32 -23.79
CA PRO A 63 1.84 14.60 -22.61
C PRO A 63 0.56 13.74 -22.57
N ARG A 64 0.31 13.14 -21.42
CA ARG A 64 -0.93 12.41 -21.12
C ARG A 64 -1.53 12.95 -19.84
N LEU A 65 -2.85 13.13 -19.85
CA LEU A 65 -3.62 13.36 -18.64
C LEU A 65 -3.96 11.99 -18.05
N ILE A 66 -3.64 11.80 -16.77
CA ILE A 66 -4.00 10.60 -16.06
C ILE A 66 -5.00 10.94 -14.95
N PHE A 67 -6.16 10.30 -15.00
CA PHE A 67 -7.15 10.32 -13.93
C PHE A 67 -7.12 9.00 -13.18
N GLY A 68 -7.05 9.05 -11.86
CA GLY A 68 -7.07 7.87 -11.03
C GLY A 68 -8.08 7.99 -9.90
N ALA A 69 -8.99 7.03 -9.80
CA ALA A 69 -10.02 7.00 -8.77
C ALA A 69 -10.13 5.63 -8.11
N ASP A 70 -10.47 5.63 -6.82
CA ASP A 70 -10.67 4.44 -6.00
C ASP A 70 -11.98 4.59 -5.20
N ALA A 71 -12.91 3.64 -5.38
CA ALA A 71 -14.24 3.67 -4.77
C ALA A 71 -14.68 2.29 -4.26
N VAL A 72 -15.62 2.27 -3.31
CA VAL A 72 -16.37 1.08 -2.91
C VAL A 72 -17.76 1.17 -3.52
N LEU A 73 -18.15 0.15 -4.28
CA LEU A 73 -19.41 0.16 -5.02
C LEU A 73 -20.41 -0.79 -4.39
N ASP A 74 -21.67 -0.36 -4.27
CA ASP A 74 -22.76 -1.21 -3.82
C ASP A 74 -23.29 -2.05 -4.98
N THR A 75 -22.54 -3.12 -5.31
CA THR A 75 -22.87 -3.99 -6.44
C THR A 75 -22.52 -5.44 -6.13
N ARG A 76 -23.29 -6.39 -6.67
CA ARG A 76 -22.95 -7.82 -6.61
C ARG A 76 -21.79 -8.18 -7.55
N ALA A 77 -21.42 -7.29 -8.46
CA ALA A 77 -20.32 -7.51 -9.37
C ALA A 77 -18.98 -7.64 -8.61
N THR A 78 -18.15 -8.57 -9.04
CA THR A 78 -16.81 -8.81 -8.47
C THR A 78 -15.70 -8.72 -9.50
N LYS A 79 -16.06 -8.68 -10.79
CA LYS A 79 -15.13 -8.54 -11.90
C LYS A 79 -14.57 -7.12 -11.95
N PRO A 80 -13.24 -6.93 -11.95
CA PRO A 80 -12.64 -5.59 -11.92
C PRO A 80 -13.09 -4.68 -13.06
N ASP A 81 -13.26 -5.24 -14.26
CA ASP A 81 -13.65 -4.49 -15.44
C ASP A 81 -15.06 -3.90 -15.34
N VAL A 82 -15.99 -4.63 -14.71
CA VAL A 82 -17.35 -4.14 -14.43
C VAL A 82 -17.30 -3.08 -13.35
N LEU A 83 -16.56 -3.31 -12.27
CA LEU A 83 -16.43 -2.35 -11.17
C LEU A 83 -15.84 -1.01 -11.62
N ASP A 84 -14.85 -1.02 -12.50
CA ASP A 84 -14.26 0.23 -13.00
C ASP A 84 -15.23 1.00 -13.90
N ARG A 85 -16.09 0.31 -14.67
CA ARG A 85 -17.13 0.95 -15.49
C ARG A 85 -18.21 1.58 -14.61
N GLU A 86 -18.71 0.84 -13.62
CA GLU A 86 -19.68 1.33 -12.64
C GLU A 86 -19.17 2.56 -11.88
N LEU A 87 -17.87 2.59 -11.55
CA LEU A 87 -17.24 3.77 -10.95
C LEU A 87 -17.30 4.98 -11.89
N LEU A 88 -16.92 4.79 -13.17
CA LEU A 88 -16.94 5.87 -14.15
C LEU A 88 -18.37 6.34 -14.44
N HIS A 89 -19.33 5.42 -14.53
CA HIS A 89 -20.75 5.74 -14.63
C HIS A 89 -21.23 6.60 -13.46
N ALA A 90 -20.91 6.20 -12.22
CA ALA A 90 -21.26 6.96 -11.02
C ALA A 90 -20.63 8.35 -11.00
N LEU A 91 -19.39 8.49 -11.48
CA LEU A 91 -18.72 9.78 -11.65
C LEU A 91 -19.43 10.67 -12.66
N VAL A 92 -19.69 10.16 -13.87
CA VAL A 92 -20.36 10.93 -14.94
C VAL A 92 -21.74 11.36 -14.48
N ARG A 93 -22.53 10.46 -13.87
CA ARG A 93 -23.86 10.78 -13.34
C ARG A 93 -23.82 11.93 -12.31
N TRP A 94 -22.84 11.92 -11.41
CA TRP A 94 -22.66 13.02 -10.46
C TRP A 94 -22.32 14.34 -11.18
N LEU A 95 -21.39 14.31 -12.13
CA LEU A 95 -20.98 15.48 -12.90
C LEU A 95 -22.13 16.04 -13.76
N THR A 96 -22.98 15.19 -14.34
CA THR A 96 -24.20 15.61 -15.04
C THR A 96 -25.17 16.31 -14.09
N THR A 97 -25.33 15.79 -12.87
CA THR A 97 -26.17 16.46 -11.85
C THR A 97 -25.64 17.85 -11.50
N LEU A 98 -24.31 18.04 -11.48
CA LEU A 98 -23.69 19.35 -11.30
C LEU A 98 -23.88 20.25 -12.54
N HIS A 99 -23.75 19.68 -13.73
CA HIS A 99 -23.96 20.38 -15.00
C HIS A 99 -25.39 20.92 -15.12
N GLU A 100 -26.40 20.11 -14.81
CA GLU A 100 -27.82 20.50 -14.80
C GLU A 100 -28.12 21.63 -13.80
N ARG A 101 -27.31 21.75 -12.74
CA ARG A 101 -27.40 22.83 -11.74
C ARG A 101 -26.61 24.09 -12.14
N GLY A 102 -25.93 24.07 -13.29
CA GLY A 102 -25.07 25.17 -13.74
C GLY A 102 -23.84 25.38 -12.85
N ALA A 103 -23.34 24.32 -12.21
CA ALA A 103 -22.18 24.41 -11.32
C ALA A 103 -20.88 24.55 -12.11
N ASP A 104 -20.04 25.53 -11.72
CA ASP A 104 -18.74 25.80 -12.36
C ASP A 104 -17.81 24.57 -12.39
N ALA A 105 -17.89 23.71 -11.37
CA ALA A 105 -17.11 22.48 -11.30
C ALA A 105 -17.40 21.52 -12.48
N ALA A 106 -18.64 21.43 -12.96
CA ALA A 106 -18.96 20.58 -14.11
C ALA A 106 -18.35 21.14 -15.39
N HIS A 107 -18.43 22.46 -15.60
CA HIS A 107 -17.78 23.13 -16.73
C HIS A 107 -16.26 22.98 -16.70
N LEU A 108 -15.67 22.95 -15.51
CA LEU A 108 -14.26 22.73 -15.33
C LEU A 108 -13.80 21.32 -15.74
N PHE A 109 -14.62 20.30 -15.46
CA PHE A 109 -14.36 18.94 -15.94
C PHE A 109 -14.32 18.88 -17.47
N ASP A 110 -15.35 19.44 -18.13
CA ASP A 110 -15.41 19.51 -19.60
C ASP A 110 -14.22 20.31 -20.16
N ALA A 111 -13.87 21.44 -19.53
CA ALA A 111 -12.74 22.26 -19.95
C ALA A 111 -11.40 21.51 -19.89
N ILE A 112 -11.18 20.71 -18.84
CA ILE A 112 -9.99 19.85 -18.73
C ILE A 112 -9.94 18.86 -19.89
N TYR A 113 -11.01 18.12 -20.13
CA TYR A 113 -11.01 17.04 -21.12
C TYR A 113 -11.15 17.52 -22.57
N ARG A 114 -11.67 18.72 -22.84
CA ARG A 114 -11.61 19.36 -24.17
C ARG A 114 -10.19 19.62 -24.65
N ASN A 115 -9.22 19.65 -23.74
CA ASN A 115 -7.79 19.71 -24.08
C ASN A 115 -7.19 18.31 -24.36
N CYS A 116 -8.00 17.25 -24.31
CA CYS A 116 -7.62 15.89 -24.62
C CYS A 116 -8.17 15.45 -25.98
N ALA A 117 -7.41 14.61 -26.68
CA ALA A 117 -7.81 14.06 -27.96
C ALA A 117 -9.06 13.17 -27.83
N GLY A 118 -10.00 13.34 -28.76
CA GLY A 118 -11.19 12.50 -28.90
C GLY A 118 -12.31 12.74 -27.89
N TYR A 119 -12.20 13.78 -27.04
CA TYR A 119 -13.26 14.09 -26.10
C TYR A 119 -14.52 14.64 -26.83
N PRO A 120 -15.74 14.20 -26.48
CA PRO A 120 -16.97 14.65 -27.15
C PRO A 120 -17.19 16.16 -27.04
N GLU A 121 -17.57 16.81 -28.15
CA GLU A 121 -17.79 18.26 -28.19
C GLU A 121 -18.93 18.71 -27.25
N ALA A 122 -20.00 17.91 -27.18
CA ALA A 122 -21.14 18.14 -26.30
C ALA A 122 -20.79 18.03 -24.81
N GLY A 123 -19.68 17.38 -24.44
CA GLY A 123 -19.26 17.20 -23.05
C GLY A 123 -20.36 16.58 -22.19
N LEU A 124 -20.53 17.06 -20.96
CA LEU A 124 -21.55 16.57 -20.03
C LEU A 124 -23.01 16.79 -20.46
N ALA A 125 -23.28 17.53 -21.55
CA ALA A 125 -24.60 17.60 -22.16
C ALA A 125 -24.99 16.29 -22.86
N GLU A 126 -24.02 15.45 -23.22
CA GLU A 126 -24.23 14.09 -23.74
C GLU A 126 -23.46 13.07 -22.85
N PRO A 127 -24.01 12.72 -21.67
CA PRO A 127 -23.28 11.96 -20.67
C PRO A 127 -22.86 10.55 -21.14
N GLU A 128 -23.65 9.92 -22.00
CA GLU A 128 -23.32 8.59 -22.56
C GLU A 128 -22.03 8.63 -23.40
N ALA A 129 -21.84 9.67 -24.22
CA ALA A 129 -20.63 9.85 -25.01
C ALA A 129 -19.39 10.12 -24.13
N VAL A 130 -19.55 10.86 -23.03
CA VAL A 130 -18.49 11.09 -22.04
C VAL A 130 -18.13 9.80 -21.32
N GLU A 131 -19.11 9.00 -20.92
CA GLU A 131 -18.88 7.71 -20.28
C GLU A 131 -18.13 6.75 -21.22
N ASP A 132 -18.59 6.62 -22.46
CA ASP A 132 -17.94 5.80 -23.48
C ASP A 132 -16.49 6.25 -23.74
N TYR A 133 -16.27 7.57 -23.78
CA TYR A 133 -14.93 8.13 -23.89
C TYR A 133 -14.03 7.69 -22.71
N LEU A 134 -14.49 7.85 -21.46
CA LEU A 134 -13.71 7.50 -20.28
C LEU A 134 -13.46 5.99 -20.18
N VAL A 135 -14.46 5.17 -20.52
CA VAL A 135 -14.36 3.70 -20.54
C VAL A 135 -13.40 3.23 -21.62
N GLY A 136 -13.44 3.84 -22.81
CA GLY A 136 -12.54 3.56 -23.93
C GLY A 136 -11.07 3.88 -23.61
N HIS A 137 -10.83 4.92 -22.81
CA HIS A 137 -9.50 5.35 -22.38
C HIS A 137 -9.02 4.71 -21.06
N ARG A 138 -9.74 3.70 -20.57
CA ARG A 138 -9.39 3.02 -19.31
C ARG A 138 -8.13 2.17 -19.47
N ALA A 139 -7.14 2.39 -18.61
CA ALA A 139 -5.97 1.54 -18.46
C ALA A 139 -6.14 0.58 -17.26
N PRO A 140 -6.32 -0.74 -17.49
CA PRO A 140 -6.60 -1.68 -16.41
C PRO A 140 -5.38 -1.94 -15.53
N ALA A 141 -5.59 -2.02 -14.21
CA ALA A 141 -4.55 -2.43 -13.28
C ALA A 141 -4.23 -3.93 -13.45
N VAL A 142 -2.94 -4.25 -13.57
CA VAL A 142 -2.45 -5.65 -13.59
C VAL A 142 -2.36 -6.19 -12.17
N THR A 143 -1.94 -5.34 -11.24
CA THR A 143 -1.82 -5.64 -9.81
C THR A 143 -2.43 -4.54 -9.01
N ARG A 144 -3.15 -4.90 -7.95
CA ARG A 144 -3.67 -3.93 -7.00
C ARG A 144 -3.65 -4.48 -5.58
N HIS A 145 -3.51 -3.57 -4.65
CA HIS A 145 -3.67 -3.74 -3.23
C HIS A 145 -4.47 -2.55 -2.72
N VAL A 146 -5.48 -2.84 -1.90
CA VAL A 146 -6.36 -1.85 -1.33
C VAL A 146 -6.51 -2.22 0.13
N ASP A 147 -5.96 -1.39 1.01
CA ASP A 147 -5.94 -1.54 2.46
C ASP A 147 -6.83 -0.48 3.10
N PHE A 148 -8.09 -0.38 2.68
CA PHE A 148 -9.11 0.35 3.45
C PHE A 148 -9.55 -0.41 4.71
N ALA A 149 -8.66 -1.25 5.26
CA ALA A 149 -8.85 -2.14 6.40
C ALA A 149 -10.28 -2.69 6.54
N TYR A 150 -10.82 -3.13 5.40
CA TYR A 150 -12.08 -3.82 5.08
C TYR A 150 -13.40 -3.07 5.00
N ARG A 151 -13.56 -2.32 3.90
CA ARG A 151 -14.85 -2.16 3.21
C ARG A 151 -15.89 -1.36 3.99
N PHE A 152 -15.48 -0.23 4.57
CA PHE A 152 -16.43 0.87 4.75
C PHE A 152 -17.08 1.12 3.39
N GLN A 153 -18.41 1.01 3.31
CA GLN A 153 -19.12 1.18 2.04
C GLN A 153 -19.11 2.64 1.62
N SER A 154 -19.09 3.52 2.62
CA SER A 154 -19.09 4.94 2.44
C SER A 154 -17.97 5.60 3.27
N PRO A 155 -17.49 6.79 2.85
CA PRO A 155 -16.66 7.64 3.70
C PRO A 155 -17.31 7.94 5.07
N GLU A 156 -18.64 7.95 5.15
CA GLU A 156 -19.39 8.18 6.38
C GLU A 156 -19.20 7.02 7.38
N ASP A 157 -19.25 5.76 6.92
CA ASP A 157 -19.01 4.59 7.78
C ASP A 157 -17.59 4.57 8.36
N LEU A 158 -16.63 4.99 7.53
CA LEU A 158 -15.23 5.14 7.92
C LEU A 158 -15.10 6.17 9.06
N ARG A 159 -15.71 7.36 8.91
CA ARG A 159 -15.73 8.42 9.93
C ARG A 159 -16.39 7.94 11.22
N ALA A 160 -17.58 7.34 11.11
CA ALA A 160 -18.32 6.83 12.27
C ALA A 160 -17.50 5.80 13.08
N SER A 161 -16.78 4.91 12.40
CA SER A 161 -15.94 3.92 13.08
C SER A 161 -14.72 4.53 13.77
N VAL A 162 -14.15 5.60 13.21
CA VAL A 162 -13.09 6.36 13.86
C VAL A 162 -13.62 7.13 15.06
N ASP A 163 -14.80 7.74 14.96
CA ASP A 163 -15.42 8.48 16.07
C ASP A 163 -15.79 7.54 17.23
N ALA A 164 -16.26 6.33 16.93
CA ALA A 164 -16.42 5.28 17.94
C ALA A 164 -15.12 4.91 18.66
N LEU A 165 -14.02 4.77 17.91
CA LEU A 165 -12.70 4.51 18.49
C LEU A 165 -12.25 5.66 19.39
N ARG A 166 -12.44 6.91 18.96
CA ARG A 166 -12.11 8.09 19.76
C ARG A 166 -12.92 8.15 21.05
N ALA A 167 -14.23 7.90 20.98
CA ALA A 167 -15.10 7.87 22.14
C ALA A 167 -14.69 6.78 23.14
N VAL A 168 -14.39 5.57 22.64
CA VAL A 168 -13.89 4.47 23.46
C VAL A 168 -12.55 4.81 24.12
N ASN A 169 -11.61 5.40 23.38
CA ASN A 169 -10.32 5.81 23.95
C ASN A 169 -10.50 6.89 25.02
N ALA A 170 -11.29 7.94 24.76
CA ALA A 170 -11.56 8.99 25.73
C ALA A 170 -12.21 8.44 27.02
N HIS A 171 -13.11 7.47 26.87
CA HIS A 171 -13.71 6.77 28.00
C HIS A 171 -12.67 5.94 28.78
N LEU A 172 -11.81 5.18 28.09
CA LEU A 172 -10.73 4.43 28.71
C LEU A 172 -9.73 5.32 29.44
N ASP A 173 -9.37 6.47 28.86
CA ASP A 173 -8.49 7.46 29.47
C ASP A 173 -9.08 8.01 30.77
N THR A 174 -10.40 8.27 30.78
CA THR A 174 -11.12 8.69 31.98
C THR A 174 -11.12 7.59 33.05
N ARG A 175 -11.14 6.31 32.64
CA ARG A 175 -11.12 5.14 33.54
C ARG A 175 -9.71 4.74 33.98
N ALA A 176 -8.66 5.31 33.39
CA ALA A 176 -7.28 4.88 33.60
C ALA A 176 -6.85 4.88 35.08
N PRO A 177 -7.20 5.88 35.93
CA PRO A 177 -6.85 5.86 37.36
C PRO A 177 -7.43 4.65 38.11
N LEU A 178 -8.71 4.32 37.85
CA LEU A 178 -9.39 3.19 38.46
C LEU A 178 -8.79 1.84 38.01
N LEU A 179 -8.42 1.75 36.73
CA LEU A 179 -7.74 0.58 36.18
C LEU A 179 -6.32 0.40 36.73
N ALA A 180 -5.65 1.47 37.16
CA ALA A 180 -4.34 1.39 37.79
C ALA A 180 -4.42 0.86 39.24
N GLU A 181 -5.45 1.25 40.00
CA GLU A 181 -5.69 0.78 41.37
C GLU A 181 -6.22 -0.67 41.41
N THR A 182 -7.02 -1.06 40.41
CA THR A 182 -7.52 -2.42 40.24
C THR A 182 -7.16 -2.98 38.86
N PRO A 183 -5.90 -3.41 38.67
CA PRO A 183 -5.43 -3.91 37.38
C PRO A 183 -6.25 -5.10 36.92
N TRP A 184 -6.66 -5.09 35.66
CA TRP A 184 -7.36 -6.21 35.06
C TRP A 184 -6.49 -7.48 35.11
N ARG A 185 -6.92 -8.48 35.90
CA ARG A 185 -6.18 -9.76 36.09
C ARG A 185 -6.64 -10.90 35.18
N GLY A 186 -7.55 -10.65 34.24
CA GLY A 186 -8.08 -11.66 33.31
C GLY A 186 -8.97 -12.73 33.94
N ARG A 187 -9.49 -12.49 35.16
CA ARG A 187 -10.41 -13.41 35.85
C ARG A 187 -11.85 -13.21 35.36
N PRO A 188 -12.67 -14.29 35.32
CA PRO A 188 -14.04 -14.22 34.80
C PRO A 188 -14.99 -13.25 35.52
N ARG A 189 -14.69 -12.86 36.77
CA ARG A 189 -15.52 -11.98 37.59
C ARG A 189 -15.22 -10.49 37.43
N ASP A 190 -14.07 -10.12 36.84
CA ASP A 190 -13.59 -8.73 36.79
C ASP A 190 -13.91 -8.04 35.44
N MET A 191 -14.74 -8.67 34.60
CA MET A 191 -14.90 -8.36 33.17
C MET A 191 -16.32 -8.28 32.58
N PRO A 192 -17.42 -8.67 33.25
CA PRO A 192 -18.74 -8.58 32.63
C PRO A 192 -19.13 -7.15 32.18
N ASP A 193 -18.62 -6.11 32.84
CA ASP A 193 -19.14 -4.75 32.67
C ASP A 193 -18.34 -3.90 31.65
N LEU A 194 -16.99 -4.00 31.61
CA LEU A 194 -16.17 -3.13 30.74
C LEU A 194 -16.48 -3.35 29.25
N HIS A 195 -16.69 -4.58 28.79
CA HIS A 195 -17.03 -4.80 27.38
C HIS A 195 -18.38 -4.18 26.99
N HIS A 196 -19.39 -4.32 27.83
CA HIS A 196 -20.70 -3.71 27.62
C HIS A 196 -20.58 -2.19 27.62
N GLU A 197 -19.85 -1.63 28.58
CA GLU A 197 -19.59 -0.21 28.68
C GLU A 197 -18.87 0.34 27.44
N LEU A 198 -17.81 -0.34 26.96
CA LEU A 198 -17.15 0.05 25.71
C LEU A 198 -18.07 -0.06 24.50
N ARG A 199 -18.95 -1.07 24.47
CA ARG A 199 -19.95 -1.24 23.40
C ARG A 199 -20.98 -0.13 23.42
N ASP A 200 -21.45 0.25 24.59
CA ASP A 200 -22.46 1.30 24.76
C ASP A 200 -21.88 2.68 24.40
N VAL A 201 -20.64 2.97 24.83
CA VAL A 201 -19.90 4.18 24.42
C VAL A 201 -19.70 4.21 22.90
N ALA A 202 -19.26 3.09 22.30
CA ALA A 202 -19.05 3.03 20.86
C ALA A 202 -20.37 3.21 20.08
N ARG A 203 -21.46 2.58 20.52
CA ARG A 203 -22.79 2.70 19.89
C ARG A 203 -23.40 4.09 20.05
N ALA A 204 -23.15 4.74 21.18
CA ALA A 204 -23.56 6.13 21.39
C ALA A 204 -22.85 7.08 20.41
N ALA A 205 -21.58 6.79 20.09
CA ALA A 205 -20.81 7.57 19.12
C ALA A 205 -21.12 7.21 17.65
N ALA A 206 -21.46 5.96 17.35
CA ALA A 206 -21.77 5.50 16.00
C ALA A 206 -22.79 4.36 15.97
N THR A 207 -23.96 4.64 15.39
CA THR A 207 -25.10 3.71 15.32
C THR A 207 -24.93 2.61 14.27
N ASN A 208 -24.11 2.83 13.24
CA ASN A 208 -23.87 1.90 12.12
C ASN A 208 -22.72 0.90 12.35
N LEU A 209 -22.18 0.82 13.57
CA LEU A 209 -21.09 -0.11 13.89
C LEU A 209 -21.46 -1.59 13.69
N ASP A 210 -22.72 -1.95 13.91
CA ASP A 210 -23.20 -3.34 13.82
C ASP A 210 -23.71 -3.72 12.41
N ASP A 211 -23.39 -2.96 11.36
CA ASP A 211 -23.77 -3.27 9.96
C ASP A 211 -23.56 -4.76 9.60
N PRO A 212 -24.64 -5.53 9.34
CA PRO A 212 -24.55 -6.92 8.90
C PRO A 212 -23.73 -7.09 7.62
N GLY A 213 -23.81 -6.12 6.71
CA GLY A 213 -23.05 -6.10 5.46
C GLY A 213 -21.55 -6.11 5.71
N TRP A 214 -21.06 -5.39 6.73
CA TRP A 214 -19.65 -5.39 7.10
C TRP A 214 -19.16 -6.79 7.50
N ARG A 215 -19.96 -7.58 8.25
CA ARG A 215 -19.57 -8.93 8.68
C ARG A 215 -19.41 -9.87 7.50
N GLU A 216 -20.38 -9.86 6.59
CA GLU A 216 -20.31 -10.63 5.33
C GLU A 216 -19.09 -10.22 4.52
N ARG A 217 -18.88 -8.90 4.39
CA ARG A 217 -17.75 -8.32 3.69
C ARG A 217 -16.41 -8.80 4.27
N LEU A 218 -16.26 -8.80 5.60
CA LEU A 218 -15.08 -9.30 6.27
C LEU A 218 -14.88 -10.81 6.08
N ALA A 219 -15.96 -11.61 6.14
CA ALA A 219 -15.90 -13.05 5.91
C ALA A 219 -15.41 -13.38 4.49
N THR A 220 -15.98 -12.74 3.46
CA THR A 220 -15.54 -12.91 2.07
C THR A 220 -14.07 -12.51 1.88
N ALA A 221 -13.59 -11.49 2.60
CA ALA A 221 -12.18 -11.08 2.52
C ALA A 221 -11.26 -12.17 3.07
N ARG A 222 -11.62 -12.75 4.22
CA ARG A 222 -10.89 -13.85 4.85
C ARG A 222 -10.89 -15.11 3.98
N GLU A 223 -12.02 -15.46 3.39
CA GLU A 223 -12.12 -16.58 2.45
C GLU A 223 -11.24 -16.39 1.21
N SER A 224 -11.31 -15.21 0.58
CA SER A 224 -10.46 -14.87 -0.58
C SER A 224 -8.98 -14.97 -0.25
N ALA A 225 -8.58 -14.54 0.94
CA ALA A 225 -7.20 -14.63 1.41
C ALA A 225 -6.76 -16.07 1.72
N ALA A 226 -7.65 -16.87 2.30
CA ALA A 226 -7.41 -18.29 2.55
C ALA A 226 -7.20 -19.06 1.23
N VAL A 227 -8.11 -18.87 0.26
CA VAL A 227 -7.99 -19.45 -1.09
C VAL A 227 -6.70 -19.00 -1.77
N SER A 228 -6.38 -17.71 -1.71
CA SER A 228 -5.13 -17.19 -2.29
C SER A 228 -3.89 -17.75 -1.59
N THR A 229 -3.96 -18.04 -0.30
CA THR A 229 -2.85 -18.62 0.46
C THR A 229 -2.58 -20.06 0.05
N LEU A 230 -3.64 -20.87 -0.09
CA LEU A 230 -3.55 -22.24 -0.58
C LEU A 230 -3.09 -22.27 -2.06
N GLY A 231 -3.69 -21.42 -2.90
CA GLY A 231 -3.33 -21.31 -4.31
C GLY A 231 -1.89 -20.83 -4.52
N TYR A 232 -1.40 -19.90 -3.69
CA TYR A 232 -0.01 -19.45 -3.75
C TYR A 232 0.97 -20.56 -3.33
N ALA A 233 0.63 -21.36 -2.33
CA ALA A 233 1.45 -22.52 -1.96
C ALA A 233 1.55 -23.49 -3.16
N PHE A 234 0.42 -23.81 -3.79
CA PHE A 234 0.41 -24.64 -5.00
C PHE A 234 1.25 -24.02 -6.13
N TYR A 235 1.03 -22.75 -6.47
CA TYR A 235 1.82 -22.06 -7.50
C TYR A 235 3.33 -22.08 -7.18
N ARG A 236 3.70 -21.79 -5.93
CA ARG A 236 5.10 -21.74 -5.50
C ARG A 236 5.76 -23.12 -5.60
N TYR A 237 5.11 -24.16 -5.08
CA TYR A 237 5.72 -25.49 -4.98
C TYR A 237 5.55 -26.35 -6.23
N ALA A 238 4.42 -26.25 -6.94
CA ALA A 238 4.13 -27.06 -8.12
C ALA A 238 4.61 -26.42 -9.43
N TRP A 239 4.73 -25.09 -9.51
CA TRP A 239 5.08 -24.40 -10.76
C TRP A 239 6.38 -23.61 -10.68
N ALA A 240 6.51 -22.69 -9.72
CA ALA A 240 7.66 -21.80 -9.66
C ALA A 240 8.97 -22.53 -9.34
N LEU A 241 8.98 -23.38 -8.31
CA LEU A 241 10.19 -24.14 -7.95
C LEU A 241 10.64 -25.11 -9.06
N PRO A 242 9.76 -25.97 -9.63
CA PRO A 242 10.15 -26.85 -10.73
C PRO A 242 10.64 -26.09 -11.96
N GLY A 243 9.99 -24.98 -12.32
CA GLY A 243 10.43 -24.12 -13.42
C GLY A 243 11.82 -23.52 -13.20
N ILE A 244 12.13 -23.08 -11.97
CA ILE A 244 13.47 -22.60 -11.59
C ILE A 244 14.49 -23.73 -11.70
N TYR A 245 14.19 -24.94 -11.21
CA TYR A 245 15.09 -26.09 -11.30
C TYR A 245 15.30 -26.55 -12.75
N LEU A 246 14.26 -26.51 -13.59
CA LEU A 246 14.36 -26.83 -15.02
C LEU A 246 15.21 -25.78 -15.76
N LEU A 247 15.05 -24.49 -15.43
CA LEU A 247 15.89 -23.43 -15.97
C LEU A 247 17.35 -23.60 -15.52
N LYS A 248 17.60 -23.99 -14.26
CA LYS A 248 18.94 -24.33 -13.78
C LYS A 248 19.53 -25.49 -14.56
N LEU A 249 18.76 -26.55 -14.77
CA LEU A 249 19.19 -27.69 -15.58
C LEU A 249 19.54 -27.25 -17.01
N ARG A 250 18.70 -26.42 -17.64
CA ARG A 250 18.94 -25.89 -18.98
C ARG A 250 20.16 -24.97 -19.04
N MET A 251 20.36 -24.10 -18.06
CA MET A 251 21.54 -23.23 -17.97
C MET A 251 22.81 -24.03 -17.70
N TRP A 252 22.76 -25.03 -16.82
CA TRP A 252 23.89 -25.94 -16.56
C TRP A 252 24.25 -26.76 -17.82
N LEU A 253 23.25 -27.28 -18.54
CA LEU A 253 23.44 -27.95 -19.82
C LEU A 253 24.00 -27.02 -20.90
N SER A 254 23.60 -25.74 -20.89
CA SER A 254 24.05 -24.73 -21.88
C SER A 254 25.43 -24.15 -21.54
N ALA A 255 25.79 -24.07 -20.25
CA ALA A 255 27.10 -23.63 -19.77
C ALA A 255 28.21 -24.65 -20.07
N ARG A 256 27.84 -25.91 -20.36
CA ARG A 256 28.77 -26.92 -20.86
C ARG A 256 29.31 -26.63 -22.27
N ASN A 257 28.70 -25.71 -23.02
CA ASN A 257 28.97 -25.47 -24.44
C ASN A 257 29.41 -24.03 -24.78
N ARG A 258 29.93 -23.24 -23.84
CA ARG A 258 30.48 -21.90 -24.15
C ARG A 258 31.84 -21.66 -23.48
N PRO A 259 32.86 -21.20 -24.22
CA PRO A 259 34.02 -20.56 -23.62
C PRO A 259 33.62 -19.20 -23.03
N GLU A 260 34.30 -18.83 -21.94
CA GLU A 260 34.07 -17.58 -21.21
C GLU A 260 34.31 -16.36 -22.10
N SER A 261 33.30 -15.49 -22.21
CA SER A 261 33.50 -14.10 -22.60
C SER A 261 33.21 -13.20 -21.42
N ALA A 262 34.25 -12.51 -20.96
CA ALA A 262 34.14 -11.37 -20.08
C ALA A 262 33.40 -10.24 -20.82
N THR A 263 32.44 -9.60 -20.16
CA THR A 263 32.00 -8.28 -20.59
C THR A 263 31.65 -7.44 -19.38
N SER A 264 32.56 -6.50 -19.09
CA SER A 264 32.28 -5.29 -18.35
C SER A 264 31.26 -4.45 -19.11
N SER A 265 30.30 -3.84 -18.43
CA SER A 265 29.60 -2.66 -18.97
C SER A 265 29.41 -1.64 -17.87
N GLN A 266 29.84 -0.41 -18.18
CA GLN A 266 29.98 0.71 -17.28
C GLN A 266 28.63 1.17 -16.71
N ALA A 267 28.67 1.65 -15.47
CA ALA A 267 27.58 2.39 -14.88
C ALA A 267 27.53 3.79 -15.52
N HIS A 268 26.59 4.01 -16.42
CA HIS A 268 26.16 5.38 -16.72
C HIS A 268 25.49 5.93 -15.47
N ALA A 269 26.14 6.92 -14.85
CA ALA A 269 25.55 7.78 -13.87
C ALA A 269 24.41 8.54 -14.56
N SER A 270 23.18 8.30 -14.11
CA SER A 270 22.04 9.14 -14.51
C SER A 270 22.25 10.51 -13.91
N GLU A 271 22.26 11.52 -14.77
CA GLU A 271 22.22 12.93 -14.40
C GLU A 271 21.08 13.17 -13.42
N SER A 272 21.39 13.91 -12.35
CA SER A 272 20.47 14.28 -11.29
C SER A 272 19.36 15.15 -11.85
N ALA A 273 18.15 14.58 -11.96
CA ALA A 273 16.95 15.35 -12.18
C ALA A 273 16.78 16.39 -11.05
N PRO A 274 16.28 17.60 -11.35
CA PRO A 274 16.07 18.62 -10.34
C PRO A 274 15.13 18.08 -9.24
N PRO A 275 15.37 18.43 -7.96
CA PRO A 275 14.53 18.00 -6.87
C PRO A 275 13.11 18.50 -7.09
N ILE A 276 12.16 17.58 -7.20
CA ILE A 276 10.74 17.92 -7.11
C ILE A 276 10.56 18.48 -5.69
N PRO A 277 10.08 19.73 -5.53
CA PRO A 277 9.82 20.26 -4.20
C PRO A 277 8.84 19.32 -3.50
N PRO A 278 9.12 18.91 -2.25
CA PRO A 278 8.24 18.00 -1.53
C PRO A 278 6.83 18.60 -1.55
N MET A 279 5.87 17.86 -2.10
CA MET A 279 4.46 18.08 -1.77
C MET A 279 4.39 18.13 -0.25
N SER A 280 3.79 19.17 0.32
CA SER A 280 3.94 19.47 1.74
C SER A 280 3.79 18.20 2.58
N ASP A 281 4.84 17.81 3.31
CA ASP A 281 4.86 16.68 4.26
C ASP A 281 3.81 16.81 5.39
N ALA A 282 2.92 17.80 5.30
CA ALA A 282 1.88 18.16 6.24
C ALA A 282 0.58 17.36 6.09
N MET A 283 0.39 16.61 4.99
CA MET A 283 -0.81 15.80 4.78
C MET A 283 -0.66 14.42 5.39
N VAL A 284 -1.68 13.99 6.13
CA VAL A 284 -1.73 12.63 6.71
C VAL A 284 -1.89 11.57 5.63
N GLN A 285 -2.46 11.92 4.47
CA GLN A 285 -2.66 11.01 3.34
C GLN A 285 -2.08 11.63 2.06
N ASN A 286 -1.02 11.02 1.54
CA ASN A 286 -0.22 11.50 0.42
C ASN A 286 -0.46 10.62 -0.83
N PRO A 287 -0.72 11.23 -2.00
CA PRO A 287 -0.72 10.53 -3.27
C PRO A 287 0.70 10.39 -3.82
N MET A 288 0.93 9.32 -4.57
CA MET A 288 2.15 9.11 -5.33
C MET A 288 1.84 8.55 -6.70
N VAL A 289 2.53 9.07 -7.71
CA VAL A 289 2.50 8.56 -9.08
C VAL A 289 3.93 8.36 -9.53
N HIS A 290 4.25 7.14 -9.97
CA HIS A 290 5.52 6.85 -10.63
C HIS A 290 5.28 6.33 -12.03
N VAL A 291 6.11 6.79 -12.97
CA VAL A 291 6.09 6.34 -14.35
C VAL A 291 7.50 5.95 -14.75
N ALA A 292 7.70 4.68 -15.08
CA ALA A 292 8.97 4.19 -15.59
C ALA A 292 8.78 3.43 -16.90
N ARG A 293 9.65 3.69 -17.86
CA ARG A 293 9.68 2.96 -19.13
C ARG A 293 10.23 1.55 -18.89
N ILE A 294 9.56 0.56 -19.47
CA ILE A 294 10.04 -0.82 -19.50
C ILE A 294 11.06 -0.93 -20.62
N VAL A 295 12.20 -1.58 -20.37
CA VAL A 295 13.25 -1.77 -21.38
C VAL A 295 12.70 -2.48 -22.61
N ASP A 296 13.14 -2.08 -23.80
CA ASP A 296 12.69 -2.62 -25.10
C ASP A 296 13.26 -4.01 -25.44
N ASP A 297 13.71 -4.77 -24.44
CA ASP A 297 14.27 -6.10 -24.63
C ASP A 297 13.18 -7.14 -24.95
N PRO A 298 13.45 -8.11 -25.86
CA PRO A 298 12.55 -9.22 -26.12
C PRO A 298 12.15 -9.96 -24.82
N GLY A 299 10.86 -9.94 -24.51
CA GLY A 299 10.30 -10.63 -23.35
C GLY A 299 10.31 -9.83 -22.04
N ALA A 300 10.86 -8.62 -21.99
CA ALA A 300 10.82 -7.75 -20.79
C ALA A 300 9.38 -7.45 -20.36
N LEU A 301 8.50 -7.09 -21.31
CA LEU A 301 7.08 -6.88 -21.07
C LEU A 301 6.39 -8.13 -20.51
N ALA A 302 6.66 -9.30 -21.08
CA ALA A 302 6.06 -10.56 -20.65
C ALA A 302 6.50 -10.90 -19.22
N LEU A 303 7.77 -10.68 -18.90
CA LEU A 303 8.30 -10.90 -17.57
C LEU A 303 7.74 -9.88 -16.56
N ALA A 304 7.62 -8.61 -16.92
CA ALA A 304 6.99 -7.58 -16.08
C ALA A 304 5.52 -7.93 -15.77
N ARG A 305 4.76 -8.37 -16.78
CA ARG A 305 3.38 -8.86 -16.59
C ARG A 305 3.32 -10.10 -15.70
N LEU A 306 4.25 -11.05 -15.87
CA LEU A 306 4.33 -12.25 -15.04
C LEU A 306 4.69 -11.92 -13.58
N ALA A 307 5.66 -11.02 -13.38
CA ALA A 307 6.06 -10.47 -12.09
C ALA A 307 4.84 -9.86 -11.39
N LEU A 308 4.13 -8.95 -12.05
CA LEU A 308 2.92 -8.32 -11.52
C LEU A 308 1.83 -9.37 -11.20
N ARG A 309 1.58 -10.35 -12.06
CA ARG A 309 0.61 -11.43 -11.74
C ARG A 309 0.99 -12.24 -10.50
N SER A 310 2.26 -12.62 -10.38
CA SER A 310 2.80 -13.33 -9.21
C SER A 310 2.63 -12.52 -7.93
N VAL A 311 2.89 -11.22 -8.02
CA VAL A 311 2.66 -10.26 -6.96
C VAL A 311 1.20 -10.20 -6.59
N ASN A 312 0.31 -9.98 -7.55
CA ASN A 312 -1.13 -9.86 -7.31
C ASN A 312 -1.66 -11.09 -6.54
N LEU A 313 -1.22 -12.29 -6.92
CA LEU A 313 -1.56 -13.52 -6.17
C LEU A 313 -1.01 -13.50 -4.74
N ARG A 314 0.24 -13.04 -4.55
CA ARG A 314 0.86 -12.89 -3.24
C ARG A 314 0.11 -11.88 -2.36
N LEU A 315 -0.29 -10.73 -2.92
CA LEU A 315 -0.93 -9.64 -2.19
C LEU A 315 -2.34 -9.99 -1.74
N ARG A 316 -3.08 -10.77 -2.53
CA ARG A 316 -4.43 -11.26 -2.17
C ARG A 316 -4.47 -12.14 -0.92
N ARG A 317 -3.33 -12.63 -0.44
CA ARG A 317 -3.23 -13.39 0.81
C ARG A 317 -3.29 -12.51 2.05
N TYR A 318 -2.94 -11.24 1.91
CA TYR A 318 -2.99 -10.30 3.02
C TYR A 318 -4.40 -9.76 3.10
N VAL A 319 -4.99 -10.01 4.27
CA VAL A 319 -6.31 -9.51 4.61
C VAL A 319 -6.10 -8.00 4.94
N VAL A 320 -5.22 -7.66 5.90
CA VAL A 320 -4.88 -6.27 6.29
C VAL A 320 -3.43 -5.97 5.94
N GLY A 321 -3.17 -4.76 5.45
CA GLY A 321 -1.82 -4.25 5.22
C GLY A 321 -1.04 -4.99 4.15
N LEU A 322 0.15 -4.47 3.87
CA LEU A 322 1.08 -5.05 2.90
C LEU A 322 2.34 -5.51 3.61
N ASN A 323 2.52 -6.82 3.86
CA ASN A 323 3.78 -7.37 4.39
C ASN A 323 4.34 -6.57 5.59
N HIS A 324 3.50 -6.27 6.57
CA HIS A 324 3.79 -5.46 7.77
C HIS A 324 3.88 -3.95 7.58
N VAL A 325 3.86 -3.43 6.35
CA VAL A 325 3.68 -1.99 6.08
C VAL A 325 2.21 -1.64 6.27
N GLN A 326 1.93 -0.84 7.30
CA GLN A 326 0.57 -0.40 7.71
C GLN A 326 0.37 1.11 7.45
N THR A 327 1.02 1.63 6.43
CA THR A 327 0.93 3.05 6.02
C THR A 327 0.37 3.20 4.61
N ILE A 328 0.02 2.10 3.92
CA ILE A 328 -0.49 2.14 2.55
C ILE A 328 -2.02 2.07 2.60
N HIS A 329 -2.73 3.02 2.00
CA HIS A 329 -4.19 2.90 1.80
C HIS A 329 -4.51 2.11 0.53
N CYS A 330 -3.81 2.42 -0.56
CA CYS A 330 -3.92 1.66 -1.80
C CYS A 330 -2.61 1.72 -2.59
N ALA A 331 -2.42 0.71 -3.42
CA ALA A 331 -1.29 0.58 -4.31
C ALA A 331 -1.74 -0.16 -5.57
N ARG A 332 -1.50 0.39 -6.77
CA ARG A 332 -1.86 -0.28 -8.02
C ARG A 332 -0.81 -0.06 -9.09
N TRP A 333 -0.59 -1.11 -9.87
CA TRP A 333 0.36 -1.15 -10.97
C TRP A 333 -0.38 -1.51 -12.24
N LEU A 334 -0.14 -0.72 -13.28
CA LEU A 334 -0.64 -0.99 -14.62
C LEU A 334 0.53 -0.96 -15.60
N VAL A 335 0.36 -1.70 -16.68
CA VAL A 335 1.28 -1.67 -17.82
C VAL A 335 0.52 -0.96 -18.94
N TYR A 336 0.97 0.24 -19.26
CA TYR A 336 0.42 1.03 -20.36
C TYR A 336 1.31 0.90 -21.59
N SER A 337 0.73 0.94 -22.77
CA SER A 337 1.45 0.81 -24.04
C SER A 337 0.71 1.64 -25.06
N ASP A 338 1.43 2.47 -25.82
CA ASP A 338 0.81 3.23 -26.91
C ASP A 338 0.51 2.30 -28.12
N GLU A 339 -0.31 2.78 -29.05
CA GLU A 339 -0.54 2.21 -30.37
C GLU A 339 -0.87 0.70 -30.37
N ASP A 340 -2.00 0.33 -29.75
CA ASP A 340 -2.50 -1.06 -29.70
C ASP A 340 -1.48 -2.08 -29.16
N GLY A 341 -0.57 -1.62 -28.29
CA GLY A 341 0.44 -2.45 -27.65
C GLY A 341 1.71 -2.67 -28.45
N ARG A 342 1.96 -1.85 -29.49
CA ARG A 342 3.20 -1.87 -30.29
C ARG A 342 4.17 -0.74 -29.92
N GLY A 343 3.68 0.30 -29.27
CA GLY A 343 4.48 1.41 -28.79
C GLY A 343 5.27 1.08 -27.52
N PRO A 344 6.10 2.03 -27.04
CA PRO A 344 6.89 1.84 -25.84
C PRO A 344 6.02 1.53 -24.62
N HIS A 345 6.49 0.58 -23.81
CA HIS A 345 5.76 0.09 -22.66
C HIS A 345 6.16 0.85 -21.40
N HIS A 346 5.16 1.26 -20.63
CA HIS A 346 5.34 2.02 -19.40
C HIS A 346 4.72 1.27 -18.23
N LEU A 347 5.48 1.17 -17.15
CA LEU A 347 4.98 0.71 -15.87
C LEU A 347 4.58 1.94 -15.05
N ILE A 348 3.29 2.07 -14.80
CA ILE A 348 2.73 3.16 -14.00
C ILE A 348 2.29 2.59 -12.65
N PHE A 349 2.71 3.28 -11.59
CA PHE A 349 2.41 2.92 -10.22
C PHE A 349 1.72 4.08 -9.52
N PHE A 350 0.64 3.75 -8.82
CA PHE A 350 -0.04 4.65 -7.92
C PHE A 350 0.05 4.11 -6.52
N SER A 351 0.31 4.99 -5.55
CA SER A 351 0.08 4.70 -4.15
C SER A 351 -0.60 5.85 -3.44
N ASN A 352 -1.36 5.51 -2.41
CA ASN A 352 -1.85 6.44 -1.41
C ASN A 352 -1.30 5.95 -0.07
N TYR A 353 -0.61 6.82 0.65
CA TYR A 353 0.13 6.41 1.84
C TYR A 353 0.11 7.48 2.93
N ASP A 354 0.41 7.08 4.15
CA ASP A 354 0.63 7.96 5.30
C ASP A 354 2.11 8.19 5.55
N ASP A 355 2.39 9.22 6.34
CA ASP A 355 3.73 9.69 6.71
C ASP A 355 4.49 10.36 5.56
N THR A 356 5.70 10.81 5.86
CA THR A 356 6.64 11.42 4.91
C THR A 356 7.06 10.40 3.85
N TRP A 357 7.42 10.89 2.66
CA TRP A 357 7.95 10.05 1.57
C TRP A 357 9.13 9.19 2.03
N GLU A 358 10.06 9.75 2.80
CA GLU A 358 11.27 9.06 3.27
C GLU A 358 10.91 7.86 4.17
N SER A 359 10.11 8.10 5.21
CA SER A 359 9.59 7.04 6.11
C SER A 359 8.85 5.95 5.33
N TYR A 360 8.01 6.34 4.37
CA TYR A 360 7.29 5.41 3.52
C TYR A 360 8.25 4.51 2.75
N ILE A 361 9.22 5.07 2.02
CA ILE A 361 10.18 4.29 1.21
C ILE A 361 11.07 3.40 2.09
N ASP A 362 11.54 3.90 3.24
CA ASP A 362 12.39 3.14 4.16
C ASP A 362 11.68 1.89 4.69
N ALA A 363 10.37 1.97 4.96
CA ALA A 363 9.56 0.83 5.39
C ALA A 363 9.55 -0.33 4.37
N PHE A 364 9.69 -0.06 3.06
CA PHE A 364 9.78 -1.13 2.05
C PHE A 364 11.17 -1.74 1.94
N VAL A 365 12.22 -0.94 2.17
CA VAL A 365 13.61 -1.36 1.94
C VAL A 365 14.13 -2.22 3.10
N ASP A 366 13.67 -1.94 4.32
CA ASP A 366 14.04 -2.68 5.53
C ASP A 366 13.49 -4.11 5.54
N HIS A 367 12.32 -4.33 4.93
CA HIS A 367 11.69 -5.65 4.94
C HIS A 367 12.15 -6.51 3.76
N ALA A 368 12.88 -7.61 4.05
CA ALA A 368 13.51 -8.44 3.01
C ALA A 368 12.53 -9.00 1.95
N ASP A 369 11.33 -9.39 2.36
CA ASP A 369 10.29 -9.88 1.45
C ASP A 369 9.70 -8.77 0.54
N VAL A 370 9.70 -7.53 1.02
CA VAL A 370 9.18 -6.35 0.32
C VAL A 370 10.22 -5.80 -0.64
N ARG A 371 11.49 -5.79 -0.24
CA ARG A 371 12.60 -5.50 -1.16
C ARG A 371 12.63 -6.43 -2.37
N GLY A 372 12.52 -7.74 -2.14
CA GLY A 372 12.46 -8.72 -3.24
C GLY A 372 11.22 -8.53 -4.13
N PHE A 373 10.16 -7.94 -3.60
CA PHE A 373 8.96 -7.57 -4.34
C PHE A 373 9.20 -6.35 -5.26
N LEU A 374 9.85 -5.30 -4.74
CA LEU A 374 10.22 -4.12 -5.53
C LEU A 374 11.19 -4.47 -6.65
N GLU A 375 12.21 -5.29 -6.36
CA GLU A 375 13.14 -5.80 -7.39
C GLU A 375 12.39 -6.56 -8.48
N LEU A 376 11.44 -7.42 -8.11
CA LEU A 376 10.69 -8.22 -9.08
C LEU A 376 9.83 -7.35 -10.02
N ILE A 377 9.22 -6.27 -9.53
CA ILE A 377 8.41 -5.36 -10.35
C ILE A 377 9.30 -4.51 -11.26
N TRP A 378 10.30 -3.84 -10.67
CA TRP A 378 10.97 -2.70 -11.29
C TRP A 378 12.27 -3.09 -12.02
N SER A 379 12.78 -4.31 -11.84
CA SER A 379 14.04 -4.77 -12.47
C SER A 379 14.09 -4.69 -14.00
N ARG A 380 12.94 -4.58 -14.67
CA ARG A 380 12.83 -4.44 -16.13
C ARG A 380 12.49 -3.02 -16.58
N THR A 381 12.72 -2.04 -15.72
CA THR A 381 12.53 -0.62 -16.05
C THR A 381 13.87 0.07 -16.23
N GLU A 382 13.87 1.10 -17.08
CA GLU A 382 15.06 1.88 -17.41
C GLU A 382 15.63 2.55 -16.14
N GLY A 383 16.96 2.56 -16.05
CA GLY A 383 17.69 3.21 -14.95
C GLY A 383 17.58 2.53 -13.57
N PHE A 384 16.84 1.43 -13.42
CA PHE A 384 16.67 0.79 -12.11
C PHE A 384 18.03 0.32 -11.53
N PRO A 385 18.36 0.69 -10.28
CA PRO A 385 19.72 0.53 -9.74
C PRO A 385 20.11 -0.92 -9.40
N ALA A 386 19.18 -1.87 -9.46
CA ALA A 386 19.51 -3.27 -9.29
C ALA A 386 20.19 -3.83 -10.55
N LYS A 387 21.47 -3.52 -10.74
CA LYS A 387 22.29 -4.21 -11.72
C LYS A 387 22.67 -5.58 -11.15
N SER A 388 22.03 -6.61 -11.74
CA SER A 388 22.20 -8.06 -11.58
C SER A 388 21.14 -8.76 -10.71
N ARG A 389 20.27 -9.55 -11.37
CA ARG A 389 20.30 -11.02 -11.24
C ARG A 389 19.27 -11.76 -12.08
N GLY A 390 19.73 -12.86 -12.66
CA GLY A 390 18.91 -13.96 -13.14
C GLY A 390 18.15 -14.66 -12.01
N ILE A 391 17.26 -15.54 -12.43
CA ILE A 391 16.16 -16.22 -11.72
C ILE A 391 16.62 -17.11 -10.52
N ASP A 392 17.88 -17.07 -10.08
CA ASP A 392 18.43 -17.98 -9.08
C ASP A 392 18.14 -17.54 -7.61
N PRO A 393 17.30 -18.28 -6.86
CA PRO A 393 17.00 -17.99 -5.46
C PRO A 393 18.09 -18.44 -4.47
N THR A 394 19.16 -19.14 -4.89
CA THR A 394 20.18 -19.71 -4.00
C THR A 394 21.47 -18.89 -3.90
N MET A 395 21.65 -17.83 -4.69
CA MET A 395 22.83 -16.96 -4.62
C MET A 395 22.64 -15.86 -3.55
N PRO A 396 23.66 -15.56 -2.71
CA PRO A 396 23.57 -14.51 -1.70
C PRO A 396 23.36 -13.15 -2.39
N LYS A 397 22.19 -12.52 -2.16
CA LYS A 397 21.80 -11.30 -2.87
C LYS A 397 22.46 -10.06 -2.23
N PRO A 398 23.23 -9.19 -2.92
CA PRO A 398 23.56 -7.92 -2.33
C PRO A 398 22.24 -7.17 -2.18
N ARG A 399 22.12 -6.44 -1.08
CA ARG A 399 20.94 -5.66 -0.80
C ARG A 399 20.80 -4.59 -1.88
N LEU A 400 19.56 -4.34 -2.33
CA LEU A 400 19.23 -3.15 -3.12
C LEU A 400 19.85 -1.93 -2.42
N PRO A 401 20.75 -1.20 -3.08
CA PRO A 401 21.35 -0.02 -2.46
C PRO A 401 20.26 1.05 -2.30
N VAL A 402 20.04 1.47 -1.06
CA VAL A 402 18.89 2.30 -0.66
C VAL A 402 18.92 3.66 -1.35
N GLU A 403 20.05 4.36 -1.31
CA GLU A 403 20.17 5.71 -1.86
C GLU A 403 20.01 5.76 -3.39
N PRO A 404 20.68 4.91 -4.19
CA PRO A 404 20.40 4.83 -5.62
C PRO A 404 18.94 4.50 -5.94
N PHE A 405 18.28 3.67 -5.12
CA PHE A 405 16.86 3.35 -5.29
C PHE A 405 15.95 4.53 -4.98
N LYS A 406 16.22 5.26 -3.90
CA LYS A 406 15.52 6.51 -3.56
C LYS A 406 15.69 7.56 -4.67
N ALA A 407 16.92 7.77 -5.15
CA ALA A 407 17.21 8.69 -6.25
C ALA A 407 16.48 8.29 -7.53
N TRP A 408 16.49 7.00 -7.87
CA TRP A 408 15.75 6.48 -9.02
C TRP A 408 14.24 6.68 -8.86
N LEU A 409 13.66 6.40 -7.69
CA LEU A 409 12.24 6.65 -7.43
C LEU A 409 11.88 8.13 -7.61
N ARG A 410 12.64 9.03 -6.99
CA ARG A 410 12.43 10.49 -7.12
C ARG A 410 12.48 10.94 -8.57
N ALA A 411 13.41 10.42 -9.36
CA ALA A 411 13.52 10.76 -10.79
C ALA A 411 12.29 10.30 -11.61
N HIS A 412 11.61 9.23 -11.19
CA HIS A 412 10.44 8.66 -11.87
C HIS A 412 9.11 9.11 -11.26
N GLU A 413 9.13 9.94 -10.21
CA GLU A 413 7.95 10.49 -9.57
C GLU A 413 7.33 11.59 -10.43
N VAL A 414 6.00 11.61 -10.51
CA VAL A 414 5.24 12.64 -11.21
C VAL A 414 4.38 13.39 -10.20
N PRO A 415 4.43 14.73 -10.17
CA PRO A 415 3.59 15.53 -9.28
C PRO A 415 2.10 15.28 -9.51
N THR A 416 1.37 15.01 -8.42
CA THR A 416 -0.09 14.98 -8.45
C THR A 416 -0.62 16.42 -8.45
N ARG A 417 -1.41 16.79 -9.45
CA ARG A 417 -1.92 18.17 -9.63
C ARG A 417 -3.22 18.40 -8.87
N VAL A 418 -4.09 17.40 -8.84
CA VAL A 418 -5.34 17.43 -8.07
C VAL A 418 -5.39 16.19 -7.21
N TRP A 419 -5.66 16.36 -5.92
CA TRP A 419 -5.76 15.28 -4.95
C TRP A 419 -7.00 15.43 -4.08
N TYR A 420 -7.93 14.49 -4.20
CA TYR A 420 -9.14 14.41 -3.38
C TYR A 420 -9.06 13.19 -2.47
N SER A 421 -9.35 13.41 -1.19
CA SER A 421 -9.59 12.35 -0.21
C SER A 421 -10.91 12.61 0.51
N ALA A 422 -11.81 11.63 0.50
CA ALA A 422 -13.10 11.76 1.19
C ALA A 422 -12.95 11.92 2.72
N ALA A 423 -11.84 11.47 3.31
CA ALA A 423 -11.56 11.70 4.74
C ALA A 423 -11.16 13.16 4.98
N LEU A 424 -10.27 13.71 4.15
CA LEU A 424 -9.72 15.05 4.31
C LEU A 424 -10.66 16.15 3.79
N ASP A 425 -11.37 15.91 2.70
CA ASP A 425 -12.22 16.91 2.03
C ASP A 425 -13.71 16.74 2.37
N GLY A 426 -14.06 15.68 3.12
CA GLY A 426 -15.39 15.47 3.66
C GLY A 426 -15.79 16.44 4.77
N THR A 427 -17.07 16.43 5.15
CA THR A 427 -17.59 17.21 6.29
C THR A 427 -18.17 16.26 7.35
N PRO A 428 -17.67 16.29 8.60
CA PRO A 428 -16.53 17.07 9.08
C PRO A 428 -15.20 16.57 8.50
N ARG A 429 -14.22 17.48 8.35
CA ARG A 429 -12.86 17.15 7.90
C ARG A 429 -12.15 16.34 8.98
N GLN A 430 -11.67 15.15 8.64
CA GLN A 430 -10.96 14.30 9.59
C GLN A 430 -9.69 13.72 8.98
N ARG A 431 -8.60 13.76 9.76
CA ARG A 431 -7.35 13.10 9.37
C ARG A 431 -7.35 11.68 9.92
N HIS A 432 -7.28 10.70 9.03
CA HIS A 432 -7.24 9.28 9.38
C HIS A 432 -5.96 8.66 8.84
N SER A 433 -5.15 8.12 9.74
CA SER A 433 -4.06 7.21 9.35
C SER A 433 -4.59 5.79 9.20
N VAL A 434 -3.96 4.99 8.34
CA VAL A 434 -4.15 3.55 8.18
C VAL A 434 -4.04 2.86 9.55
N LEU A 435 -3.09 3.27 10.40
CA LEU A 435 -2.98 2.74 11.77
C LEU A 435 -4.27 2.99 12.59
N LEU A 436 -4.83 4.20 12.52
CA LEU A 436 -6.08 4.53 13.19
C LEU A 436 -7.24 3.68 12.65
N LEU A 437 -7.30 3.49 11.33
CA LEU A 437 -8.32 2.64 10.68
C LEU A 437 -8.18 1.17 11.10
N HIS A 438 -6.96 0.65 11.22
CA HIS A 438 -6.69 -0.70 11.71
C HIS A 438 -7.15 -0.86 13.17
N ASN A 439 -6.97 0.17 14.00
CA ASN A 439 -7.44 0.15 15.39
C ASN A 439 -8.96 0.23 15.47
N ALA A 440 -9.61 1.06 14.64
CA ALA A 440 -11.06 1.18 14.58
C ALA A 440 -11.70 -0.15 14.14
N LEU A 441 -11.11 -0.81 13.14
CA LEU A 441 -11.52 -2.15 12.75
C LEU A 441 -11.38 -3.16 13.88
N ARG A 442 -10.23 -3.18 14.58
CA ARG A 442 -10.02 -4.11 15.70
C ARG A 442 -11.04 -3.92 16.81
N LEU A 443 -11.37 -2.66 17.13
CA LEU A 443 -12.44 -2.33 18.06
C LEU A 443 -13.76 -2.90 17.56
N ARG A 444 -14.11 -2.66 16.29
CA ARG A 444 -15.35 -3.18 15.69
C ARG A 444 -15.43 -4.71 15.71
N GLU A 445 -14.35 -5.42 15.37
CA GLU A 445 -14.26 -6.88 15.49
C GLU A 445 -14.42 -7.36 16.93
N LEU A 446 -13.91 -6.59 17.90
CA LEU A 446 -14.02 -6.91 19.31
C LEU A 446 -15.46 -6.77 19.80
N LEU A 447 -16.15 -5.69 19.42
CA LEU A 447 -17.52 -5.39 19.81
C LEU A 447 -18.57 -6.32 19.18
N THR A 448 -18.27 -6.89 18.01
CA THR A 448 -19.20 -7.74 17.23
C THR A 448 -19.08 -9.23 17.50
N ARG A 449 -18.14 -9.68 18.34
CA ARG A 449 -18.03 -11.11 18.72
C ARG A 449 -19.25 -11.52 19.57
N GLU A 450 -20.14 -12.31 18.97
CA GLU A 450 -21.48 -12.71 19.44
C GLU A 450 -21.56 -13.54 20.75
N ARG A 451 -20.56 -13.52 21.63
CA ARG A 451 -20.59 -14.28 22.90
C ARG A 451 -19.94 -13.58 24.08
N MET A 452 -19.86 -12.25 24.02
CA MET A 452 -19.31 -11.40 25.08
C MET A 452 -20.41 -10.81 26.00
N ASP A 453 -21.67 -11.13 25.73
CA ASP A 453 -22.86 -10.88 26.56
C ASP A 453 -22.86 -11.68 27.88
N GLN A 454 -22.01 -12.71 27.98
CA GLN A 454 -21.76 -13.53 29.16
C GLN A 454 -20.31 -13.35 29.64
N PRO A 455 -19.99 -13.63 30.93
CA PRO A 455 -18.60 -13.56 31.42
C PRO A 455 -17.69 -14.33 30.48
N VAL A 456 -16.64 -13.68 29.98
CA VAL A 456 -15.86 -14.13 28.82
C VAL A 456 -15.26 -15.53 29.03
N ARG A 457 -16.04 -16.56 28.68
CA ARG A 457 -15.65 -17.96 28.79
C ARG A 457 -14.60 -18.29 27.72
N ASP A 458 -14.71 -17.68 26.55
CA ASP A 458 -13.75 -17.86 25.46
C ASP A 458 -12.37 -17.24 25.80
N ARG A 459 -11.33 -18.07 25.75
CA ARG A 459 -9.94 -17.64 25.95
C ARG A 459 -9.46 -16.75 24.80
N GLY A 460 -9.95 -16.95 23.57
CA GLY A 460 -9.57 -16.17 22.40
C GLY A 460 -10.05 -14.72 22.49
N ALA A 461 -11.30 -14.52 22.88
CA ALA A 461 -11.88 -13.22 23.14
C ALA A 461 -11.18 -12.45 24.27
N ARG A 462 -10.85 -13.12 25.40
CA ARG A 462 -10.06 -12.48 26.47
C ARG A 462 -8.70 -12.00 26.00
N ARG A 463 -7.99 -12.82 25.22
CA ARG A 463 -6.69 -12.43 24.66
C ARG A 463 -6.81 -11.26 23.68
N ALA A 464 -7.86 -11.22 22.86
CA ALA A 464 -8.08 -10.13 21.93
C ALA A 464 -8.38 -8.80 22.64
N LEU A 465 -9.22 -8.82 23.67
CA LEU A 465 -9.48 -7.63 24.49
C LEU A 465 -8.24 -7.18 25.27
N ALA A 466 -7.51 -8.11 25.91
CA ALA A 466 -6.24 -7.78 26.54
C ALA A 466 -5.25 -7.14 25.56
N ALA A 467 -5.17 -7.68 24.34
CA ALA A 467 -4.33 -7.15 23.28
C ALA A 467 -4.79 -5.79 22.78
N PHE A 468 -6.11 -5.52 22.77
CA PHE A 468 -6.66 -4.20 22.43
C PHE A 468 -6.32 -3.18 23.52
N LEU A 469 -6.63 -3.48 24.78
CA LEU A 469 -6.37 -2.61 25.93
C LEU A 469 -4.87 -2.31 26.11
N SER A 470 -3.99 -3.28 25.84
CA SER A 470 -2.53 -3.07 25.91
C SER A 470 -1.94 -2.28 24.74
N ARG A 471 -2.71 -2.09 23.65
CA ARG A 471 -2.28 -1.32 22.46
C ARG A 471 -2.92 0.06 22.38
N GLY A 472 -4.10 0.24 22.96
CA GLY A 472 -4.84 1.50 22.98
C GLY A 472 -4.77 2.14 24.36
N ALA A 473 -3.97 3.20 24.48
CA ALA A 473 -4.05 4.34 25.40
C ALA A 473 -4.32 4.14 26.92
N CYS A 474 -4.48 2.93 27.43
CA CYS A 474 -4.11 2.64 28.81
C CYS A 474 -2.67 2.10 28.75
N ASP A 475 -1.71 2.84 29.28
CA ASP A 475 -0.56 2.23 29.95
C ASP A 475 -1.03 1.96 31.40
N PRO A 476 -1.72 0.83 31.72
CA PRO A 476 -2.06 0.50 33.09
C PRO A 476 -0.81 -0.03 33.78
N GLY A 477 0.24 0.79 33.80
CA GLY A 477 1.53 0.45 34.34
C GLY A 477 2.24 -0.70 33.64
N ARG A 478 3.55 -0.61 33.71
CA ARG A 478 4.53 -1.58 33.23
C ARG A 478 4.66 -2.94 33.98
N PRO A 479 3.77 -3.48 34.85
CA PRO A 479 4.00 -4.84 35.42
C PRO A 479 3.45 -6.03 34.59
N LEU A 480 2.44 -5.85 33.74
CA LEU A 480 1.68 -6.99 33.18
C LEU A 480 2.44 -7.85 32.15
N LEU A 481 3.51 -7.32 31.55
CA LEU A 481 4.21 -7.97 30.43
C LEU A 481 5.40 -8.86 30.83
N ARG A 482 5.86 -8.86 32.09
CA ARG A 482 7.08 -9.61 32.44
C ARG A 482 6.98 -11.13 32.24
N PRO A 483 5.94 -11.89 32.61
CA PRO A 483 6.00 -13.34 32.47
C PRO A 483 5.71 -13.83 31.05
N MET A 484 4.76 -13.23 30.32
CA MET A 484 4.43 -13.67 28.96
C MET A 484 5.40 -13.16 27.89
N ALA A 485 5.92 -11.93 28.01
CA ALA A 485 6.94 -11.46 27.07
C ALA A 485 8.27 -12.19 27.27
N LEU A 486 8.67 -12.49 28.52
CA LEU A 486 9.81 -13.39 28.77
C LEU A 486 9.53 -14.81 28.29
N ALA A 487 8.32 -15.36 28.42
CA ALA A 487 8.02 -16.70 27.91
C ALA A 487 8.05 -16.78 26.37
N ILE A 488 7.60 -15.72 25.68
CA ILE A 488 7.62 -15.65 24.21
C ILE A 488 9.05 -15.39 23.70
N HIS A 489 9.82 -14.52 24.37
CA HIS A 489 11.22 -14.28 24.04
C HIS A 489 12.14 -15.44 24.43
N SER A 490 11.84 -16.15 25.52
CA SER A 490 12.58 -17.34 25.93
C SER A 490 12.22 -18.55 25.08
N MET A 491 10.96 -18.71 24.62
CA MET A 491 10.60 -19.70 23.62
C MET A 491 11.22 -19.39 22.25
N SER A 492 11.26 -18.12 21.82
CA SER A 492 11.94 -17.76 20.57
C SER A 492 13.45 -17.95 20.67
N ALA A 493 14.05 -17.67 21.83
CA ALA A 493 15.47 -17.91 22.09
C ALA A 493 15.79 -19.41 22.22
N LEU A 494 14.92 -20.23 22.83
CA LEU A 494 15.06 -21.70 22.88
C LEU A 494 14.90 -22.32 21.48
N LEU A 495 13.95 -21.83 20.69
CA LEU A 495 13.74 -22.29 19.31
C LEU A 495 14.87 -21.81 18.38
N ALA A 496 15.49 -20.67 18.68
CA ALA A 496 16.69 -20.20 17.98
C ALA A 496 17.95 -20.99 18.39
N SER A 497 18.13 -21.34 19.67
CA SER A 497 19.25 -22.16 20.13
C SER A 497 19.14 -23.61 19.64
N LEU A 498 17.93 -24.17 19.56
CA LEU A 498 17.66 -25.46 18.92
C LEU A 498 17.92 -25.46 17.40
N ARG A 499 17.83 -24.30 16.74
CA ARG A 499 18.25 -24.12 15.33
C ARG A 499 19.75 -23.93 15.15
N HIS A 500 20.50 -23.58 16.20
CA HIS A 500 21.96 -23.42 16.15
C HIS A 500 22.75 -24.63 16.68
N GLY A 501 22.12 -25.55 17.41
CA GLY A 501 22.77 -26.77 17.93
C GLY A 501 23.12 -27.86 16.90
N ARG A 502 23.12 -27.59 15.59
CA ARG A 502 23.43 -28.59 14.53
C ARG A 502 24.55 -28.18 13.57
N ARG A 503 25.43 -27.27 13.94
CA ARG A 503 26.68 -27.00 13.20
C ARG A 503 27.84 -26.74 14.16
N GLU A 504 28.47 -27.80 14.64
CA GLU A 504 29.87 -27.73 15.06
C GLU A 504 30.77 -27.93 13.83
N PRO A 505 31.72 -27.02 13.54
CA PRO A 505 32.91 -27.38 12.80
C PRO A 505 34.03 -27.73 13.78
N ARG A 506 34.58 -28.93 13.60
CA ARG A 506 35.86 -29.41 14.18
C ARG A 506 36.91 -28.30 14.20
N ARG A 507 37.38 -27.91 15.40
CA ARG A 507 38.59 -27.11 15.58
C ARG A 507 39.80 -28.04 15.56
N LYS A 508 40.64 -27.92 14.51
CA LYS A 508 42.01 -28.46 14.50
C LYS A 508 42.96 -27.43 15.12
N HIS A 509 43.92 -27.94 15.89
CA HIS A 509 45.07 -27.25 16.48
C HIS A 509 45.84 -26.34 15.52
N HIS A 510 46.34 -25.22 16.03
CA HIS A 510 47.79 -24.96 16.04
C HIS A 510 48.18 -24.05 17.20
N GLU A 511 49.39 -24.28 17.68
CA GLU A 511 49.98 -23.87 18.94
C GLU A 511 50.75 -22.55 18.85
N ASN A 512 51.10 -22.04 20.04
CA ASN A 512 52.29 -21.26 20.41
C ASN A 512 52.34 -19.77 20.05
N PHE A 513 52.22 -18.91 21.07
CA PHE A 513 53.42 -18.32 21.71
C PHE A 513 53.16 -17.92 23.17
N ARG A 514 54.16 -18.23 24.01
CA ARG A 514 54.27 -18.07 25.48
C ARG A 514 54.53 -16.62 25.90
N ALA A 515 53.89 -16.16 26.99
CA ALA A 515 54.47 -15.83 28.33
C ALA A 515 55.09 -14.41 28.41
N GLU A 516 54.90 -13.57 29.42
CA GLU A 516 54.79 -13.75 30.89
C GLU A 516 54.00 -12.60 31.57
N PRO A 517 53.72 -12.70 32.90
CA PRO A 517 52.80 -11.82 33.65
C PRO A 517 53.51 -10.88 34.68
N SER A 518 52.67 -10.16 35.45
CA SER A 518 52.92 -9.47 36.75
C SER A 518 53.48 -8.03 36.65
N HIS A 519 53.18 -7.04 37.49
CA HIS A 519 52.81 -6.97 38.91
C HIS A 519 52.22 -5.56 39.25
N VAL A 520 51.29 -5.51 40.22
CA VAL A 520 51.26 -4.61 41.41
C VAL A 520 51.06 -3.08 41.24
N ALA A 521 50.00 -2.60 41.90
CA ALA A 521 49.73 -1.20 42.27
C ALA A 521 50.67 -0.71 43.39
N PRO A 522 50.77 0.61 43.64
CA PRO A 522 50.10 1.13 44.83
C PRO A 522 49.46 2.53 44.69
N MET A 523 48.55 2.79 45.64
CA MET A 523 47.91 4.06 45.98
C MET A 523 48.88 5.13 46.48
N GLU A 524 48.49 6.41 46.32
CA GLU A 524 48.49 7.49 47.34
C GLU A 524 47.73 8.71 46.75
N HIS A 525 46.51 9.05 47.25
CA HIS A 525 46.15 10.19 48.13
C HIS A 525 46.85 11.54 47.80
N ALA A 526 46.24 12.74 47.80
CA ALA A 526 44.89 13.31 48.00
C ALA A 526 45.02 14.85 47.69
N PRO A 527 44.23 15.77 48.27
CA PRO A 527 43.04 16.42 47.70
C PRO A 527 43.21 17.93 47.35
N ALA A 528 42.35 18.44 46.45
CA ALA A 528 41.65 19.73 46.51
C ALA A 528 40.75 19.87 45.27
#